data_AF-A0AA51GRP5-F1
#
_entry.id   AF-A0AA51GRP5-F1
#
_cell.length_a   1.000
_cell.length_b   1.000
_cell.length_c   1.000
_cell.angle_alpha   90.00
_cell.angle_beta   90.00
_cell.angle_gamma   90.00
#
_symmetry.space_group_name_H-M   'P 1'
#
loop_
_entity.id
_entity.type
_entity.pdbx_description
1 polymer ?
#
loop_
_entity_poly.entity_id
_entity_poly.type
_entity_poly.pdbx_seq_one_letter_code
_entity_poly.pdbx_strand_id
1 'polypeptide(L)' 'MLRITEVNIYSIDKGDDSWAVEGEILFEDDLTSAFEATYLAEEDELENLSLELDLDEEYDVRALKKWIVEAANDYED' A
#
# COMPACT_ATOMS: atom_id res chain seq x y z
N MET A 1 16.20 5.89 -4.43
CA MET A 1 14.91 5.38 -3.93
C MET A 1 13.83 6.30 -4.45
N LEU A 2 12.96 5.77 -5.31
CA LEU A 2 11.71 6.36 -5.74
C LEU A 2 10.91 6.80 -4.52
N ARG A 3 10.53 8.07 -4.53
CA ARG A 3 9.71 8.66 -3.49
C ARG A 3 8.24 8.41 -3.79
N ILE A 4 7.54 7.82 -2.83
CA ILE A 4 6.08 7.71 -2.84
C ILE A 4 5.50 9.11 -2.58
N THR A 5 4.64 9.56 -3.47
CA THR A 5 3.97 10.87 -3.40
C THR A 5 2.55 10.74 -2.89
N GLU A 6 1.84 9.67 -3.28
CA GLU A 6 0.46 9.41 -2.87
C GLU A 6 0.15 7.89 -2.91
N VAL A 7 -0.83 7.47 -2.11
CA VAL A 7 -1.40 6.12 -2.14
C VAL A 7 -2.91 6.26 -2.16
N ASN A 8 -3.54 5.69 -3.18
CA ASN A 8 -4.99 5.72 -3.37
C ASN A 8 -5.55 4.31 -3.18
N ILE A 9 -6.49 4.14 -2.25
CA ILE A 9 -7.15 2.86 -1.99
C ILE A 9 -8.34 2.72 -2.93
N TYR A 10 -8.42 1.60 -3.65
CA TYR A 10 -9.55 1.27 -4.51
C TYR A 10 -10.57 0.41 -3.78
N SER A 11 -10.08 -0.58 -3.04
CA SER A 11 -10.88 -1.53 -2.29
C SER A 11 -10.13 -1.93 -1.03
N ILE A 12 -10.88 -2.12 0.05
CA ILE A 12 -10.34 -2.65 1.30
C ILE A 12 -11.34 -3.57 1.97
N ASP A 13 -10.88 -4.75 2.35
CA ASP A 13 -11.61 -5.68 3.21
C ASP A 13 -10.96 -5.68 4.59
N LYS A 14 -11.59 -5.00 5.56
CA LYS A 14 -11.09 -4.89 6.93
C LYS A 14 -11.58 -6.08 7.77
N GLY A 15 -10.85 -7.19 7.71
CA GLY A 15 -11.02 -8.30 8.65
C GLY A 15 -10.58 -7.94 10.07
N ASP A 16 -10.94 -8.78 11.04
CA ASP A 16 -10.56 -8.58 12.45
C ASP A 16 -9.03 -8.66 12.66
N ASP A 17 -8.36 -9.61 11.99
CA ASP A 17 -6.91 -9.86 12.15
C ASP A 17 -6.06 -9.25 11.03
N SER A 18 -6.61 -9.22 9.81
CA SER A 18 -5.91 -8.76 8.61
C SER A 18 -6.80 -7.99 7.65
N TRP A 19 -6.21 -7.03 6.96
CA TRP A 19 -6.88 -6.20 5.97
C TRP A 19 -6.32 -6.52 4.59
N ALA A 20 -7.18 -6.95 3.66
CA ALA A 20 -6.81 -7.05 2.26
C ALA A 20 -6.98 -5.66 1.64
N VAL A 21 -5.90 -5.10 1.10
CA VAL A 21 -5.88 -3.73 0.57
C VAL A 21 -5.43 -3.76 -0.89
N GLU A 22 -6.22 -3.15 -1.75
CA GLU A 22 -5.93 -2.99 -3.17
C GLU A 22 -5.97 -1.50 -3.52
N GLY A 23 -5.01 -1.05 -4.31
CA GLY A 23 -4.90 0.36 -4.64
C GLY A 23 -3.85 0.68 -5.68
N GLU A 24 -3.48 1.96 -5.74
CA GLU A 24 -2.42 2.46 -6.59
C GLU A 24 -1.46 3.35 -5.80
N ILE A 25 -0.18 3.22 -6.12
CA ILE A 25 0.91 4.03 -5.61
C ILE A 25 1.30 5.02 -6.70
N LEU A 26 1.34 6.30 -6.35
CA LEU A 26 1.94 7.34 -7.17
C LEU A 26 3.35 7.59 -6.63
N PHE A 27 4.32 7.54 -7.52
CA PHE A 27 5.71 7.88 -7.25
C PHE A 27 6.04 9.26 -7.82
N GLU A 28 7.29 9.72 -7.63
CA GLU A 28 7.81 10.87 -8.37
C GLU A 28 7.86 10.60 -9.89
N ASP A 29 7.99 11.68 -10.68
CA ASP A 29 8.04 11.63 -12.16
C ASP A 29 6.76 11.06 -12.82
N ASP A 30 5.59 11.21 -12.17
CA ASP A 30 4.29 10.74 -12.66
C ASP A 30 4.24 9.21 -12.92
N LEU A 31 5.11 8.44 -12.26
CA LEU A 31 5.10 6.98 -12.31
C LEU A 31 4.02 6.44 -11.37
N THR A 32 3.16 5.55 -11.88
CA THR A 32 2.09 4.93 -11.09
C THR A 32 2.21 3.40 -11.14
N SER A 33 1.89 2.74 -10.03
CA SER A 33 1.84 1.27 -9.96
C SER A 33 0.67 0.81 -9.12
N ALA A 34 -0.16 -0.07 -9.66
CA ALA A 34 -1.15 -0.76 -8.87
C ALA A 34 -0.48 -1.70 -7.86
N PHE A 35 -1.09 -1.86 -6.69
CA PHE A 35 -0.63 -2.75 -5.65
C PHE A 35 -1.77 -3.57 -5.05
N GLU A 36 -1.41 -4.75 -4.58
CA GLU A 36 -2.22 -5.61 -3.72
C GLU A 36 -1.39 -5.99 -2.51
N ALA A 37 -1.96 -5.90 -1.32
CA ALA A 37 -1.25 -6.25 -0.09
C ALA A 37 -2.19 -6.75 1.00
N THR A 38 -1.64 -7.47 1.97
CA THR A 38 -2.32 -7.87 3.20
C THR A 38 -1.66 -7.17 4.37
N TYR A 39 -2.41 -6.32 5.08
CA TYR A 39 -1.93 -5.67 6.29
C TYR A 39 -2.39 -6.46 7.52
N LEU A 40 -1.45 -6.95 8.34
CA LEU A 40 -1.72 -7.66 9.58
C LEU A 40 -1.86 -6.63 10.71
N ALA A 41 -3.09 -6.38 11.16
CA ALA A 41 -3.38 -5.30 12.10
C ALA A 41 -2.82 -5.57 13.52
N GLU A 42 -2.80 -6.84 13.95
CA GLU A 42 -2.24 -7.23 15.25
C GLU A 42 -0.71 -7.12 15.30
N GLU A 43 -0.04 -7.38 14.18
CA GLU A 43 1.42 -7.43 14.09
C GLU A 43 2.04 -6.12 13.56
N ASP A 44 1.21 -5.19 13.06
CA ASP A 44 1.65 -3.97 12.35
C ASP A 44 2.59 -4.31 11.17
N GLU A 45 2.33 -5.41 10.45
CA GLU A 45 3.18 -5.87 9.34
C GLU A 45 2.42 -5.91 8.01
N LEU A 46 3.17 -5.75 6.91
CA LEU A 46 2.63 -5.85 5.54
C LEU A 46 3.15 -7.14 4.91
N GLU A 47 2.23 -8.02 4.53
CA GLU A 47 2.49 -9.27 3.85
C GLU A 47 1.89 -9.28 2.44
N ASN A 48 2.38 -10.21 1.61
CA ASN A 48 1.88 -10.46 0.25
C ASN A 48 1.82 -9.19 -0.62
N LEU A 49 2.69 -8.21 -0.38
CA LEU A 49 2.79 -7.02 -1.22
C LEU A 49 3.21 -7.44 -2.64
N SER A 50 2.34 -7.16 -3.59
CA SER A 50 2.57 -7.32 -5.02
C SER A 50 2.36 -5.99 -5.71
N LEU A 51 3.27 -5.64 -6.62
CA LEU A 51 3.18 -4.46 -7.45
C LEU A 51 3.01 -4.88 -8.91
N GLU A 52 2.27 -4.09 -9.68
CA GLU A 52 2.19 -4.27 -11.14
C GLU A 52 3.55 -4.00 -11.79
N LEU A 53 4.27 -2.99 -11.31
CA LEU A 53 5.59 -2.65 -11.79
C LEU A 53 6.65 -3.37 -10.96
N ASP A 54 7.65 -3.91 -11.66
CA ASP A 54 8.83 -4.55 -11.06
C ASP A 54 9.77 -3.45 -10.52
N LEU A 55 9.46 -2.99 -9.30
CA LEU A 55 10.14 -1.88 -8.60
C LEU A 55 10.90 -2.37 -7.35
N ASP A 56 11.36 -3.62 -7.37
CA ASP A 56 12.06 -4.24 -6.24
C ASP A 56 13.21 -3.37 -5.72
N GLU A 57 13.20 -3.10 -4.40
CA GLU A 57 14.17 -2.27 -3.69
C GLU A 57 14.29 -0.80 -4.17
N GLU A 58 13.45 -0.37 -5.12
CA GLU A 58 13.49 1.00 -5.66
C GLU A 58 12.79 1.99 -4.73
N TYR A 59 11.93 1.57 -3.80
CA TYR A 59 11.16 2.44 -2.89
C TYR A 59 11.24 1.97 -1.42
N ASP A 60 10.89 2.85 -0.48
CA ASP A 60 10.88 2.51 0.95
C ASP A 60 9.58 1.80 1.33
N VAL A 61 9.65 0.47 1.52
CA VAL A 61 8.49 -0.36 1.90
C VAL A 61 7.89 0.02 3.25
N ARG A 62 8.68 0.57 4.19
CA ARG A 62 8.18 1.02 5.49
C ARG A 62 7.37 2.29 5.34
N ALA A 63 7.82 3.19 4.47
CA ALA A 63 7.05 4.36 4.10
C ALA A 63 5.75 3.93 3.42
N LEU A 64 5.81 3.00 2.45
CA LEU A 64 4.63 2.48 1.77
C LEU A 64 3.60 1.92 2.75
N LYS A 65 4.02 1.05 3.68
CA LYS A 65 3.14 0.52 4.73
C LYS A 65 2.42 1.65 5.48
N LYS A 66 3.15 2.68 5.92
CA LYS A 66 2.58 3.82 6.63
C LYS A 66 1.50 4.51 5.80
N TRP A 67 1.80 4.80 4.53
CA TRP A 67 0.86 5.44 3.59
C TRP A 67 -0.37 4.57 3.32
N ILE A 68 -0.20 3.26 3.10
CA ILE A 68 -1.30 2.31 2.93
C ILE A 68 -2.21 2.30 4.15
N VAL A 69 -1.65 2.20 5.36
CA VAL A 69 -2.42 2.16 6.60
C VAL A 69 -3.14 3.50 6.84
N GLU A 70 -2.48 4.63 6.59
CA GLU A 70 -3.13 5.95 6.67
C GLU A 70 -4.30 6.04 5.69
N ALA A 71 -4.07 5.76 4.40
CA ALA A 71 -5.11 5.81 3.37
C ALA A 71 -6.24 4.79 3.62
N ALA A 72 -5.93 3.60 4.13
CA ALA A 72 -6.89 2.59 4.54
C ALA A 72 -7.78 3.03 5.72
N ASN A 73 -7.22 3.78 6.67
CA ASN A 73 -7.98 4.32 7.79
C ASN A 73 -8.87 5.50 7.38
N ASP A 74 -8.40 6.33 6.45
CA ASP A 74 -9.16 7.44 5.86
C ASP A 74 -10.17 6.99 4.80
N TYR A 75 -10.10 5.75 4.33
CA TYR A 75 -11.08 5.18 3.39
C TYR A 75 -12.45 5.05 4.06
N GLU A 76 -13.37 5.95 3.70
CA GLU A 76 -14.80 5.89 4.05
C GLU A 76 -15.55 5.17 2.92
N ASP A 77 -16.04 3.95 3.20
CA ASP A 77 -16.85 3.10 2.31
C ASP A 77 -18.23 3.72 1.98
#